data_AF-A0AAV2H7A5-F1
#
_entry.id   AF-A0AAV2H7A5-F1
#
_cell.length_a   1.000
_cell.length_b   1.000
_cell.length_c   1.000
_cell.angle_alpha   90.00
_cell.angle_beta   90.00
_cell.angle_gamma   90.00
#
_symmetry.space_group_name_H-M   'P 1'
#
loop_
_entity.id
_entity.type
_entity.pdbx_description
1 polymer ?
#
loop_
_entity_poly.entity_id
_entity_poly.type
_entity_poly.pdbx_seq_one_letter_code
_entity_poly.pdbx_strand_id
1 'polypeptide(L)'
;MPYRRLAKLVICSLVSLSLMGLYLKYFNRPPADVLLKMNKKPQSRFNFVEDRPVSFKPLDTRDRGAEYDSYVDYKREDTEVAGGEHWQGFLDSNNFVSIGAVYSACEGTRSQLGSVVLLEDKERGGVLARTYLNITIDHEIKEGTFHLEVKYNGQDLFTNYWELCELEDELPVVNKTFTCPVAAGKWSKVKDKHIPGYLPAGRYQTKAWAVDESRQVIACGFSDFNL
;
A
#
# COMPACT_ATOMS: atom_id res chain seq x y z
N MET A 1 -54.33 23.26 -18.89
CA MET A 1 -52.95 23.57 -18.45
C MET A 1 -51.93 22.47 -18.83
N PRO A 2 -51.74 22.14 -20.12
CA PRO A 2 -50.78 21.10 -20.54
C PRO A 2 -49.31 21.56 -20.50
N TYR A 3 -49.05 22.84 -20.83
CA TYR A 3 -47.69 23.39 -20.93
C TYR A 3 -46.87 23.31 -19.64
N ARG A 4 -47.50 23.48 -18.46
CA ARG A 4 -46.81 23.36 -17.16
C ARG A 4 -46.31 21.94 -16.88
N ARG A 5 -47.03 20.91 -17.32
CA ARG A 5 -46.61 19.51 -17.14
C ARG A 5 -45.47 19.15 -18.10
N LEU A 6 -45.56 19.61 -19.35
CA LEU A 6 -44.51 19.43 -20.36
C LEU A 6 -43.19 20.09 -19.93
N ALA A 7 -43.24 21.34 -19.45
CA ALA A 7 -42.05 22.05 -18.99
C ALA A 7 -41.34 21.31 -17.84
N LYS A 8 -42.11 20.77 -16.87
CA LYS A 8 -41.54 19.98 -15.77
C LYS A 8 -40.84 18.71 -16.26
N LEU A 9 -41.44 18.00 -17.21
CA LEU A 9 -40.83 16.79 -17.78
C LEU A 9 -39.53 17.10 -18.51
N VAL A 10 -39.49 18.17 -19.29
CA VAL A 10 -38.27 18.62 -19.99
C VAL A 10 -37.17 18.98 -19.00
N ILE A 11 -37.50 19.71 -17.93
CA ILE A 11 -36.52 20.04 -16.88
C ILE A 11 -36.00 18.77 -16.21
N CYS A 12 -36.88 17.85 -15.82
CA CYS A 12 -36.46 16.57 -15.23
C CYS A 12 -35.55 15.77 -16.17
N SER A 13 -35.89 15.68 -17.46
CA SER A 13 -35.05 14.94 -18.42
C SER A 13 -33.68 15.59 -18.61
N LEU A 14 -33.60 16.93 -18.64
CA LEU A 14 -32.33 17.64 -18.76
C LEU A 14 -31.46 17.44 -17.52
N VAL A 15 -32.04 17.48 -16.32
CA VAL A 15 -31.33 17.20 -15.08
C VAL A 15 -30.83 15.76 -15.04
N SER A 16 -31.68 14.77 -15.39
CA SER A 16 -31.28 13.37 -15.45
C SER A 16 -30.15 13.11 -16.46
N LEU A 17 -30.21 13.71 -17.65
CA LEU A 17 -29.15 13.60 -18.66
C LEU A 17 -27.85 14.26 -18.20
N SER A 18 -27.93 15.41 -17.52
CA SER A 18 -26.76 16.08 -16.94
C SER A 18 -26.11 15.21 -15.86
N LEU A 19 -26.89 14.63 -14.95
CA LEU A 19 -26.39 13.74 -13.91
C LEU A 19 -25.79 12.46 -14.51
N MET A 20 -26.40 11.91 -15.55
CA MET A 20 -25.86 10.74 -16.26
C MET A 20 -24.54 11.06 -16.95
N GLY A 21 -24.42 12.23 -17.60
CA GLY A 21 -23.16 12.68 -18.20
C GLY A 21 -22.04 12.88 -17.17
N LEU A 22 -22.37 13.46 -16.02
CA LEU A 22 -21.43 13.56 -14.89
C LEU A 22 -21.02 12.19 -14.37
N TYR A 23 -21.99 11.28 -14.18
CA TYR A 23 -21.72 9.92 -13.72
C TYR A 23 -20.76 9.19 -14.67
N LEU A 24 -21.04 9.20 -15.98
CA LEU A 24 -20.17 8.57 -16.96
C LEU A 24 -18.78 9.23 -16.99
N LYS A 25 -18.68 10.55 -16.82
CA LYS A 25 -17.37 11.23 -16.80
C LYS A 25 -16.50 10.85 -15.60
N TYR A 26 -17.10 10.70 -14.41
CA TYR A 26 -16.35 10.44 -13.18
C TYR A 26 -16.14 8.95 -12.88
N PHE A 27 -17.06 8.09 -13.33
CA PHE A 27 -17.07 6.66 -12.97
C PHE A 27 -16.82 5.71 -14.15
N ASN A 28 -16.71 6.20 -15.39
CA ASN A 28 -16.28 5.36 -16.50
C ASN A 28 -14.75 5.19 -16.45
N ARG A 29 -14.31 4.02 -15.97
CA ARG A 29 -12.89 3.73 -15.82
C ARG A 29 -12.26 3.22 -17.11
N PRO A 30 -10.97 3.52 -17.32
CA PRO A 30 -10.17 2.78 -18.27
C PRO A 30 -10.18 1.28 -17.94
N PRO A 31 -9.97 0.40 -18.93
CA PRO A 31 -9.78 -1.02 -18.70
C PRO A 31 -8.51 -1.29 -17.86
N ALA A 32 -8.43 -2.46 -17.25
CA ALA A 32 -7.40 -2.81 -16.27
C ALA A 32 -5.97 -2.70 -16.82
N ASP A 33 -5.75 -3.07 -18.08
CA ASP A 33 -4.46 -2.96 -18.76
C ASP A 33 -3.97 -1.51 -18.85
N VAL A 34 -4.88 -0.57 -19.11
CA VAL A 34 -4.59 0.86 -19.14
C VAL A 34 -4.27 1.36 -17.74
N LEU A 35 -5.03 0.94 -16.72
CA LEU A 35 -4.77 1.29 -15.32
C LEU A 35 -3.40 0.79 -14.86
N LEU A 36 -3.04 -0.45 -15.18
CA LEU A 36 -1.73 -1.01 -14.89
C LEU A 36 -0.62 -0.19 -15.58
N LYS A 37 -0.82 0.17 -16.86
CA LYS A 37 0.14 0.98 -17.62
C LYS A 37 0.31 2.38 -17.03
N MET A 38 -0.76 3.03 -16.57
CA MET A 38 -0.71 4.36 -15.92
C MET A 38 0.06 4.34 -14.59
N ASN A 39 0.16 3.16 -13.96
CA ASN A 39 0.84 2.96 -12.69
C ASN A 39 2.23 2.34 -12.80
N LYS A 40 2.68 1.98 -14.01
CA LYS A 40 4.08 1.60 -14.28
C LYS A 40 4.99 2.84 -14.17
N LYS A 41 5.28 3.27 -12.94
CA LYS A 41 6.27 4.30 -12.63
C LYS A 41 7.58 3.62 -12.21
N PRO A 42 8.75 4.23 -12.50
CA PRO A 42 10.00 3.80 -11.87
C PRO A 42 9.87 3.98 -10.35
N GLN A 43 10.17 2.94 -9.58
CA GLN A 43 9.95 2.85 -8.13
C GLN A 43 10.70 3.91 -7.30
N SER A 44 11.66 4.62 -7.89
CA SER A 44 12.50 5.64 -7.24
C SER A 44 11.80 6.95 -6.85
N ARG A 45 10.45 7.04 -6.98
CA ARG A 45 9.69 8.27 -6.75
C ARG A 45 8.61 8.20 -5.66
N PHE A 46 8.63 7.21 -4.77
CA PHE A 46 7.78 7.25 -3.56
C PHE A 46 8.29 8.27 -2.54
N ASN A 47 8.38 9.53 -2.95
CA ASN A 47 8.55 10.69 -2.08
C ASN A 47 7.15 11.07 -1.59
N PHE A 48 6.64 10.34 -0.61
CA PHE A 48 5.57 10.89 0.22
C PHE A 48 6.17 12.12 0.89
N VAL A 49 5.74 13.31 0.47
CA VAL A 49 6.32 14.58 0.89
C VAL A 49 6.05 14.77 2.38
N GLU A 50 7.00 14.38 3.21
CA GLU A 50 7.54 15.08 4.40
C GLU A 50 8.62 14.19 5.05
N ASP A 51 9.83 14.21 4.48
CA ASP A 51 11.03 14.59 5.22
C ASP A 51 12.26 14.63 4.30
N ARG A 52 13.17 15.55 4.59
CA ARG A 52 14.33 15.86 3.73
C ARG A 52 15.24 14.63 3.57
N PRO A 53 15.72 14.32 2.35
CA PRO A 53 16.71 13.27 2.19
C PRO A 53 18.03 13.67 2.87
N VAL A 54 18.47 12.91 3.86
CA VAL A 54 19.84 12.97 4.36
C VAL A 54 20.75 12.43 3.26
N SER A 55 21.62 13.29 2.75
CA SER A 55 22.65 12.92 1.78
C SER A 55 23.70 12.07 2.46
N PHE A 56 23.72 10.78 2.15
CA PHE A 56 24.84 9.92 2.50
C PHE A 56 26.02 10.22 1.56
N LYS A 57 27.09 10.79 2.11
CA LYS A 57 28.40 10.72 1.48
C LYS A 57 28.98 9.31 1.75
N PRO A 58 29.48 8.59 0.74
CA PRO A 58 30.22 7.35 0.97
C PRO A 58 31.41 7.64 1.88
N LEU A 59 31.56 6.84 2.93
CA LEU A 59 32.79 6.80 3.70
C LEU A 59 33.88 6.20 2.80
N ASP A 60 34.86 7.04 2.48
CA ASP A 60 36.07 6.72 1.74
C ASP A 60 36.88 5.67 2.52
N THR A 61 36.83 4.42 2.08
CA THR A 61 37.67 3.33 2.60
C THR A 61 38.99 3.31 1.83
N ARG A 62 39.89 4.20 2.21
CA ARG A 62 41.33 4.08 1.93
C ARG A 62 42.13 4.33 3.20
N ASP A 63 42.49 3.24 3.87
CA ASP A 63 43.87 2.96 4.32
C ASP A 63 43.89 1.90 5.42
N ARG A 64 44.36 0.70 5.08
CA ARG A 64 45.50 -0.02 5.69
C ARG A 64 45.35 -1.51 5.45
N GLY A 65 46.35 -2.05 4.75
CA GLY A 65 46.60 -3.49 4.75
C GLY A 65 47.14 -3.96 6.10
N ALA A 66 46.72 -5.16 6.49
CA ALA A 66 47.57 -6.13 7.16
C ALA A 66 46.91 -7.51 7.06
N GLU A 67 47.72 -8.44 6.59
CA GLU A 67 47.58 -9.88 6.48
C GLU A 67 47.39 -10.56 7.84
N TYR A 68 46.36 -11.39 8.00
CA TYR A 68 46.35 -12.50 8.97
C TYR A 68 45.30 -13.56 8.57
N ASP A 69 45.77 -14.78 8.37
CA ASP A 69 44.96 -15.97 8.11
C ASP A 69 44.19 -16.37 9.38
N SER A 70 42.86 -16.44 9.31
CA SER A 70 42.05 -17.10 10.33
C SER A 70 40.81 -17.74 9.73
N TYR A 71 40.67 -19.04 9.99
CA TYR A 71 39.51 -19.90 9.81
C TYR A 71 38.17 -19.14 10.00
N VAL A 72 37.42 -18.94 8.92
CA VAL A 72 36.07 -18.35 8.98
C VAL A 72 35.07 -19.48 9.24
N ASP A 73 34.70 -19.62 10.50
CA ASP A 73 33.45 -20.24 10.92
C ASP A 73 32.30 -19.44 10.28
N TYR A 74 31.56 -20.05 9.36
CA TYR A 74 30.35 -19.46 8.77
C TYR A 74 29.23 -19.42 9.84
N LYS A 75 29.40 -18.57 10.85
CA LYS A 75 28.26 -17.88 11.43
C LYS A 75 27.70 -17.02 10.31
N ARG A 76 26.58 -17.48 9.76
CA ARG A 76 25.67 -16.69 8.94
C ARG A 76 25.28 -15.49 9.80
N GLU A 77 26.08 -14.43 9.75
CA GLU A 77 25.62 -13.11 10.12
C GLU A 77 24.33 -12.93 9.32
N ASP A 78 23.23 -12.70 10.02
CA ASP A 78 22.01 -12.16 9.46
C ASP A 78 22.38 -10.77 8.91
N THR A 79 23.11 -10.73 7.79
CA THR A 79 23.24 -9.53 6.98
C THR A 79 21.81 -9.13 6.70
N GLU A 80 21.40 -8.01 7.30
CA GLU A 80 20.20 -7.27 6.95
C GLU A 80 20.13 -7.25 5.43
N VAL A 81 19.36 -8.18 4.85
CA VAL A 81 19.11 -8.17 3.42
C VAL A 81 18.49 -6.81 3.19
N ALA A 82 19.21 -5.93 2.49
CA ALA A 82 18.73 -4.60 2.16
C ALA A 82 17.39 -4.77 1.47
N GLY A 83 16.30 -4.66 2.22
CA GLY A 83 15.00 -5.26 1.84
C GLY A 83 14.53 -4.74 0.49
N GLY A 84 14.91 -3.50 0.15
CA GLY A 84 14.64 -2.90 -1.14
C GLY A 84 15.14 -3.70 -2.35
N GLU A 85 16.39 -4.20 -2.34
CA GLU A 85 16.93 -4.95 -3.48
C GLU A 85 16.22 -6.30 -3.66
N HIS A 86 15.95 -6.99 -2.54
CA HIS A 86 15.19 -8.23 -2.56
C HIS A 86 13.79 -8.04 -3.14
N TRP A 87 13.06 -7.01 -2.65
CA TRP A 87 11.72 -6.71 -3.15
C TRP A 87 11.73 -6.23 -4.60
N GLN A 88 12.72 -5.45 -5.01
CA GLN A 88 12.86 -5.04 -6.41
C GLN A 88 13.03 -6.26 -7.33
N GLY A 89 13.96 -7.16 -6.99
CA GLY A 89 14.17 -8.39 -7.76
C GLY A 89 12.90 -9.25 -7.86
N PHE A 90 12.15 -9.36 -6.77
CA PHE A 90 10.85 -10.05 -6.76
C PHE A 90 9.80 -9.39 -7.67
N LEU A 91 9.72 -8.06 -7.67
CA LEU A 91 8.76 -7.34 -8.51
C LEU A 91 9.12 -7.46 -9.99
N ASP A 92 10.40 -7.30 -10.32
CA ASP A 92 10.91 -7.37 -11.68
C ASP A 92 10.73 -8.78 -12.26
N SER A 93 11.05 -9.83 -11.49
CA SER A 93 10.90 -11.22 -11.94
C SER A 93 9.46 -11.62 -12.24
N ASN A 94 8.49 -10.96 -11.59
CA ASN A 94 7.06 -11.23 -11.75
C ASN A 94 6.35 -10.18 -12.64
N ASN A 95 7.06 -9.18 -13.16
CA ASN A 95 6.51 -8.07 -13.94
C ASN A 95 5.34 -7.37 -13.22
N PHE A 96 5.45 -7.21 -11.90
CA PHE A 96 4.42 -6.58 -11.09
C PHE A 96 4.46 -5.05 -11.19
N VAL A 97 3.28 -4.43 -11.13
CA VAL A 97 3.17 -2.97 -11.06
C VAL A 97 3.16 -2.57 -9.59
N SER A 98 4.30 -2.16 -9.06
CA SER A 98 4.38 -1.65 -7.68
C SER A 98 3.68 -0.31 -7.56
N ILE A 99 2.76 -0.22 -6.60
CA ILE A 99 2.06 1.01 -6.23
C ILE A 99 2.39 1.45 -4.80
N GLY A 100 3.28 0.73 -4.11
CA GLY A 100 3.58 1.00 -2.72
C GLY A 100 4.49 -0.01 -2.06
N ALA A 101 4.81 0.23 -0.80
CA ALA A 101 5.68 -0.60 0.01
C ALA A 101 5.27 -0.58 1.48
N VAL A 102 5.68 -1.61 2.22
CA VAL A 102 5.51 -1.71 3.67
C VAL A 102 6.87 -1.67 4.33
N TYR A 103 7.00 -0.88 5.40
CA TYR A 103 8.24 -0.62 6.12
C TYR A 103 8.10 -0.90 7.61
N SER A 104 9.23 -1.06 8.30
CA SER A 104 9.29 -1.24 9.76
C SER A 104 8.92 0.01 10.55
N ALA A 105 9.02 1.19 9.95
CA ALA A 105 8.69 2.47 10.59
C ALA A 105 8.04 3.42 9.57
N CYS A 106 7.22 4.36 10.07
CA CYS A 106 6.64 5.40 9.23
C CYS A 106 7.62 6.52 8.88
N GLU A 107 8.53 6.84 9.80
CA GLU A 107 9.46 7.97 9.73
C GLU A 107 10.87 7.48 10.11
N GLY A 108 11.89 8.24 9.70
CA GLY A 108 13.29 7.93 9.99
C GLY A 108 13.85 6.74 9.21
N THR A 109 14.86 6.08 9.79
CA THR A 109 15.49 4.88 9.22
C THR A 109 14.51 3.72 9.24
N ARG A 110 14.26 3.12 8.08
CA ARG A 110 13.26 2.06 7.92
C ARG A 110 13.73 0.99 6.95
N SER A 111 13.36 -0.24 7.25
CA SER A 111 13.63 -1.41 6.40
C SER A 111 12.35 -1.83 5.70
N GLN A 112 12.45 -2.21 4.42
CA GLN A 112 11.29 -2.63 3.65
C GLN A 112 10.89 -4.05 4.03
N LEU A 113 9.70 -4.19 4.60
CA LEU A 113 9.08 -5.45 5.02
C LEU A 113 8.19 -6.05 3.92
N GLY A 114 7.76 -5.24 2.94
CA GLY A 114 6.75 -5.68 1.98
C GLY A 114 6.64 -4.80 0.75
N SER A 115 5.81 -5.24 -0.20
CA SER A 115 5.45 -4.46 -1.39
C SER A 115 3.94 -4.52 -1.63
N VAL A 116 3.38 -3.42 -2.13
CA VAL A 116 1.99 -3.34 -2.59
C VAL A 116 1.99 -3.25 -4.10
N VAL A 117 1.28 -4.16 -4.76
CA VAL A 117 1.23 -4.23 -6.22
C VAL A 117 -0.20 -4.10 -6.72
N LEU A 118 -0.36 -3.54 -7.91
CA LEU A 118 -1.62 -3.46 -8.63
C LEU A 118 -1.69 -4.61 -9.63
N LEU A 119 -2.79 -5.36 -9.60
CA LEU A 119 -3.06 -6.48 -10.50
C LEU A 119 -4.45 -6.33 -11.13
N GLU A 120 -4.67 -7.00 -12.25
CA GLU A 120 -6.01 -7.18 -12.82
C GLU A 120 -6.85 -8.08 -11.90
N ASP A 121 -8.07 -7.64 -11.59
CA ASP A 121 -9.05 -8.47 -10.88
C ASP A 121 -9.91 -9.21 -11.92
N LYS A 122 -9.53 -10.45 -12.22
CA LYS A 122 -10.22 -11.27 -13.22
C LYS A 122 -11.59 -11.75 -12.77
N GLU A 123 -11.84 -11.82 -11.46
CA GLU A 123 -13.10 -12.33 -10.90
C GLU A 123 -14.18 -11.26 -10.90
N ARG A 124 -13.82 -10.03 -10.51
CA ARG A 124 -14.76 -8.92 -10.34
C ARG A 124 -14.66 -7.87 -11.44
N GLY A 125 -13.66 -7.99 -12.31
CA GLY A 125 -13.28 -6.96 -13.27
C GLY A 125 -12.53 -5.80 -12.61
N GLY A 126 -11.81 -5.03 -13.42
CA GLY A 126 -11.02 -3.90 -12.94
C GLY A 126 -9.68 -4.33 -12.32
N VAL A 127 -9.34 -3.78 -11.16
CA VAL A 127 -8.03 -3.97 -10.52
C VAL A 127 -8.17 -4.28 -9.04
N LEU A 128 -7.18 -4.98 -8.50
CA LEU A 128 -7.00 -5.21 -7.08
C LEU A 128 -5.61 -4.78 -6.63
N ALA A 129 -5.51 -4.37 -5.37
CA ALA A 129 -4.23 -4.20 -4.70
C ALA A 129 -3.88 -5.51 -3.98
N ARG A 130 -2.68 -6.03 -4.23
CA ARG A 130 -2.11 -7.17 -3.50
C ARG A 130 -0.94 -6.70 -2.66
N THR A 131 -1.02 -6.93 -1.37
CA THR A 131 0.06 -6.62 -0.42
C THR A 131 0.80 -7.90 -0.07
N TYR A 132 2.10 -7.91 -0.34
CA TYR A 132 3.03 -8.91 0.15
C TYR A 132 3.73 -8.36 1.39
N LEU A 133 3.72 -9.12 2.48
CA LEU A 133 4.34 -8.75 3.74
C LEU A 133 5.20 -9.89 4.26
N ASN A 134 6.44 -9.57 4.62
CA ASN A 134 7.36 -10.44 5.32
C ASN A 134 7.95 -9.68 6.52
N ILE A 135 7.52 -10.06 7.73
CA ILE A 135 7.84 -9.36 8.96
C ILE A 135 8.25 -10.36 10.04
N THR A 136 9.19 -9.97 10.90
CA THR A 136 9.47 -10.67 12.15
C THR A 136 8.88 -9.84 13.29
N ILE A 137 8.09 -10.48 14.14
CA ILE A 137 7.50 -9.86 15.33
C ILE A 137 8.24 -10.42 16.55
N ASP A 138 8.78 -9.54 17.40
CA ASP A 138 9.66 -9.94 18.51
C ASP A 138 8.89 -10.45 19.74
N HIS A 139 7.66 -9.99 19.94
CA HIS A 139 6.77 -10.38 21.04
C HIS A 139 5.37 -10.72 20.58
N GLU A 140 4.61 -11.40 21.43
CA GLU A 140 3.19 -11.63 21.18
C GLU A 140 2.42 -10.31 21.29
N ILE A 141 1.67 -9.95 20.25
CA ILE A 141 0.82 -8.76 20.24
C ILE A 141 -0.60 -9.16 20.62
N LYS A 142 -1.08 -8.65 21.73
CA LYS A 142 -2.41 -8.99 22.26
C LYS A 142 -3.50 -8.04 21.78
N GLU A 143 -3.14 -6.78 21.63
CA GLU A 143 -4.01 -5.69 21.20
C GLU A 143 -3.17 -4.68 20.40
N GLY A 144 -3.83 -3.76 19.72
CA GLY A 144 -3.14 -2.78 18.90
C GLY A 144 -4.13 -1.96 18.10
N THR A 145 -3.64 -0.93 17.42
CA THR A 145 -4.49 -0.07 16.58
C THR A 145 -3.95 0.02 15.17
N PHE A 146 -4.85 0.01 14.19
CA PHE A 146 -4.56 0.19 12.78
C PHE A 146 -5.07 1.56 12.35
N HIS A 147 -4.18 2.40 11.83
CA HIS A 147 -4.48 3.72 11.34
C HIS A 147 -4.43 3.75 9.80
N LEU A 148 -5.30 4.56 9.19
CA LEU A 148 -5.34 4.79 7.76
C LEU A 148 -5.56 6.26 7.46
N GLU A 149 -4.73 6.81 6.59
CA GLU A 149 -4.86 8.11 5.97
C GLU A 149 -4.91 7.94 4.45
N VAL A 150 -5.88 8.60 3.81
CA VAL A 150 -6.08 8.56 2.36
C VAL A 150 -6.20 9.99 1.84
N LYS A 151 -5.42 10.31 0.80
CA LYS A 151 -5.51 11.55 0.03
C LYS A 151 -6.01 11.26 -1.38
N TYR A 152 -6.89 12.12 -1.89
CA TYR A 152 -7.37 12.13 -3.27
C TYR A 152 -6.98 13.44 -3.94
N ASN A 153 -6.18 13.34 -5.01
CA ASN A 153 -5.62 14.49 -5.72
C ASN A 153 -4.91 15.49 -4.78
N GLY A 154 -4.25 14.98 -3.74
CA GLY A 154 -3.51 15.76 -2.75
C GLY A 154 -4.37 16.34 -1.62
N GLN A 155 -5.69 16.19 -1.66
CA GLN A 155 -6.60 16.59 -0.58
C GLN A 155 -6.89 15.41 0.33
N ASP A 156 -7.00 15.65 1.64
CA ASP A 156 -7.36 14.61 2.60
C ASP A 156 -8.80 14.15 2.32
N LEU A 157 -8.95 12.85 2.06
CA LEU A 157 -10.23 12.22 1.75
C LEU A 157 -10.80 11.52 2.97
N PHE A 158 -9.96 10.77 3.68
CA PHE A 158 -10.39 9.88 4.75
C PHE A 158 -9.24 9.61 5.72
N THR A 159 -9.53 9.76 7.01
CA THR A 159 -8.64 9.33 8.09
C THR A 159 -9.46 8.53 9.07
N ASN A 160 -9.00 7.34 9.43
CA ASN A 160 -9.67 6.50 10.41
C ASN A 160 -8.69 5.62 11.16
N TYR A 161 -9.15 5.07 12.28
CA TYR A 161 -8.44 4.05 13.01
C TYR A 161 -9.40 2.94 13.46
N TRP A 162 -8.87 1.75 13.68
CA TRP A 162 -9.60 0.59 14.16
C TRP A 162 -8.73 -0.17 15.15
N GLU A 163 -9.35 -0.92 16.05
CA GLU A 163 -8.63 -1.91 16.85
C GLU A 163 -8.13 -3.03 15.93
N LEU A 164 -6.84 -3.34 16.01
CA LEU A 164 -6.13 -4.28 15.13
C LEU A 164 -6.78 -5.67 15.15
N CYS A 165 -7.27 -6.07 16.32
CA CYS A 165 -7.87 -7.37 16.56
C CYS A 165 -9.33 -7.45 16.12
N GLU A 166 -10.01 -6.32 15.94
CA GLU A 166 -11.44 -6.26 15.60
C GLU A 166 -11.68 -5.95 14.11
N LEU A 167 -10.65 -5.46 13.40
CA LEU A 167 -10.74 -5.01 12.00
C LEU A 167 -11.39 -6.03 11.05
N GLU A 168 -11.21 -7.32 11.34
CA GLU A 168 -11.64 -8.42 10.47
C GLU A 168 -12.46 -9.47 11.22
N ASP A 169 -13.17 -9.10 12.27
CA ASP A 169 -13.95 -10.06 13.07
C ASP A 169 -15.09 -10.74 12.33
N GLU A 170 -15.63 -10.07 11.30
CA GLU A 170 -16.64 -10.64 10.41
C GLU A 170 -16.04 -11.65 9.41
N LEU A 171 -14.72 -11.68 9.24
CA LEU A 171 -14.06 -12.60 8.32
C LEU A 171 -13.75 -13.95 9.00
N PRO A 172 -13.90 -15.08 8.28
CA PRO A 172 -13.38 -16.37 8.75
C PRO A 172 -11.90 -16.29 9.09
N VAL A 173 -11.45 -17.03 10.12
CA VAL A 173 -10.05 -17.02 10.62
C VAL A 173 -9.03 -17.20 9.50
N VAL A 174 -9.33 -18.04 8.51
CA VAL A 174 -8.46 -18.29 7.34
C VAL A 174 -8.23 -17.06 6.47
N ASN A 175 -9.17 -16.11 6.50
CA ASN A 175 -9.15 -14.87 5.72
C ASN A 175 -8.73 -13.65 6.55
N LYS A 176 -8.54 -13.80 7.87
CA LYS A 176 -8.01 -12.73 8.72
C LYS A 176 -6.52 -12.52 8.43
N THR A 177 -6.14 -11.27 8.36
CA THR A 177 -4.78 -10.77 8.22
C THR A 177 -4.05 -10.93 9.56
N PHE A 178 -4.74 -10.57 10.64
CA PHE A 178 -4.30 -10.73 12.01
C PHE A 178 -5.34 -11.54 12.78
N THR A 179 -4.89 -12.58 13.48
CA THR A 179 -5.70 -13.29 14.47
C THR A 179 -5.03 -12.99 15.80
N CYS A 180 -5.69 -12.24 16.67
CA CYS A 180 -5.15 -11.96 17.98
C CYS A 180 -5.38 -13.15 18.94
N PRO A 181 -4.40 -13.47 19.80
CA PRO A 181 -3.08 -12.84 19.89
C PRO A 181 -2.18 -13.19 18.67
N VAL A 182 -1.44 -12.21 18.17
CA VAL A 182 -0.48 -12.42 17.08
C VAL A 182 0.82 -12.93 17.68
N ALA A 183 1.13 -14.20 17.44
CA ALA A 183 2.32 -14.84 17.99
C ALA A 183 3.63 -14.18 17.51
N ALA A 184 4.64 -14.16 18.37
CA ALA A 184 5.99 -13.78 18.00
C ALA A 184 6.57 -14.73 16.92
N GLY A 185 7.44 -14.22 16.07
CA GLY A 185 8.16 -14.99 15.05
C GLY A 185 8.08 -14.39 13.65
N LYS A 186 8.47 -15.19 12.65
CA LYS A 186 8.47 -14.78 11.23
C LYS A 186 7.09 -15.01 10.62
N TRP A 187 6.55 -13.98 10.00
CA TRP A 187 5.26 -13.96 9.33
C TRP A 187 5.41 -13.59 7.87
N SER A 188 4.80 -14.41 6.99
CA SER A 188 4.64 -14.09 5.58
C SER A 188 3.17 -14.13 5.22
N LYS A 189 2.65 -13.02 4.70
CA LYS A 189 1.23 -12.86 4.35
C LYS A 189 1.09 -12.20 3.00
N VAL A 190 0.07 -12.64 2.27
CA VAL A 190 -0.39 -12.04 1.03
C VAL A 190 -1.86 -11.71 1.20
N LYS A 191 -2.24 -10.47 0.94
CA LYS A 191 -3.61 -10.01 1.07
C LYS A 191 -4.06 -9.25 -0.16
N ASP A 192 -5.22 -9.64 -0.67
CA ASP A 192 -5.85 -8.99 -1.80
C ASP A 192 -6.98 -8.09 -1.34
N LYS A 193 -7.05 -6.91 -1.95
CA LYS A 193 -8.18 -6.00 -1.79
C LYS A 193 -8.62 -5.51 -3.16
N HIS A 194 -9.82 -5.92 -3.55
CA HIS A 194 -10.50 -5.39 -4.73
C HIS A 194 -10.67 -3.87 -4.61
N ILE A 195 -10.35 -3.14 -5.67
CA ILE A 195 -10.53 -1.69 -5.73
C ILE A 195 -11.90 -1.42 -6.39
N PRO A 196 -12.91 -0.97 -5.63
CA PRO A 196 -14.27 -0.88 -6.14
C PRO A 196 -14.35 0.03 -7.36
N GLY A 197 -15.08 -0.40 -8.41
CA GLY A 197 -15.23 0.34 -9.68
C GLY A 197 -15.81 1.75 -9.55
N TYR A 198 -16.51 2.05 -8.45
CA TYR A 198 -17.16 3.34 -8.21
C TYR A 198 -16.24 4.42 -7.62
N LEU A 199 -14.96 4.14 -7.30
CA LEU A 199 -14.06 5.24 -6.91
C LEU A 199 -13.78 6.13 -8.14
N PRO A 200 -13.81 7.46 -8.00
CA PRO A 200 -13.56 8.36 -9.12
C PRO A 200 -12.14 8.25 -9.66
N ALA A 201 -11.95 8.57 -10.94
CA ALA A 201 -10.60 8.67 -11.51
C ALA A 201 -9.76 9.75 -10.81
N GLY A 202 -8.46 9.52 -10.69
CA GLY A 202 -7.53 10.46 -10.03
C GLY A 202 -6.40 9.78 -9.28
N ARG A 203 -5.56 10.59 -8.61
CA ARG A 203 -4.42 10.12 -7.83
C ARG A 203 -4.84 9.84 -6.39
N TYR A 204 -4.57 8.64 -5.93
CA TYR A 204 -4.76 8.20 -4.55
C TYR A 204 -3.42 8.02 -3.88
N GLN A 205 -3.30 8.53 -2.67
CA GLN A 205 -2.14 8.31 -1.82
C GLN A 205 -2.63 7.78 -0.48
N THR A 206 -2.01 6.72 0.03
CA THR A 206 -2.40 6.13 1.31
C THR A 206 -1.20 5.99 2.22
N LYS A 207 -1.40 6.25 3.51
CA LYS A 207 -0.49 5.87 4.59
C LYS A 207 -1.31 5.03 5.56
N ALA A 208 -0.83 3.84 5.89
CA ALA A 208 -1.47 2.97 6.85
C ALA A 208 -0.43 2.42 7.81
N TRP A 209 -0.71 2.36 9.10
CA TRP A 209 0.24 1.80 10.05
C TRP A 209 -0.47 1.10 11.20
N ALA A 210 0.17 0.05 11.69
CA ALA A 210 -0.28 -0.67 12.87
C ALA A 210 0.67 -0.38 14.03
N VAL A 211 0.11 -0.16 15.21
CA VAL A 211 0.87 -0.11 16.47
C VAL A 211 0.37 -1.17 17.43
N ASP A 212 1.26 -1.67 18.28
CA ASP A 212 0.95 -2.63 19.35
C ASP A 212 0.40 -1.94 20.61
N GLU A 213 0.16 -2.71 21.67
CA GLU A 213 -0.27 -2.22 22.99
C GLU A 213 0.68 -1.18 23.61
N SER A 214 1.96 -1.21 23.23
CA SER A 214 3.01 -0.30 23.71
C SER A 214 3.17 0.93 22.79
N ARG A 215 2.30 1.08 21.80
CA ARG A 215 2.36 2.12 20.75
C ARG A 215 3.61 2.04 19.88
N GLN A 216 4.26 0.89 19.81
CA GLN A 216 5.37 0.67 18.88
C GLN A 216 4.82 0.35 17.50
N VAL A 217 5.42 0.93 16.46
CA VAL A 217 5.02 0.66 15.07
C VAL A 217 5.42 -0.76 14.70
N ILE A 218 4.42 -1.57 14.35
CA ILE A 218 4.61 -2.93 13.85
C ILE A 218 5.00 -2.85 12.37
N ALA A 219 4.24 -2.09 11.59
CA ALA A 219 4.46 -1.90 10.16
C ALA A 219 3.80 -0.61 9.68
N CYS A 220 4.40 0.01 8.67
CA CYS A 220 3.88 1.21 8.01
C CYS A 220 3.87 1.04 6.50
N GLY A 221 2.68 0.99 5.90
CA GLY A 221 2.45 0.88 4.47
C GLY A 221 2.18 2.23 3.82
N PHE A 222 2.76 2.43 2.64
CA PHE A 222 2.50 3.58 1.78
C PHE A 222 2.06 3.09 0.40
N SER A 223 1.11 3.80 -0.22
CA SER A 223 0.81 3.60 -1.64
C SER A 223 0.53 4.92 -2.36
N ASP A 224 0.82 4.96 -3.66
CA ASP A 224 0.55 6.08 -4.57
C ASP A 224 0.22 5.53 -5.96
N PHE A 225 -1.04 5.66 -6.36
CA PHE A 225 -1.53 5.13 -7.63
C PHE A 225 -2.59 6.03 -8.25
N ASN A 226 -2.78 5.86 -9.55
CA ASN A 226 -3.82 6.51 -10.33
C ASN A 226 -4.92 5.50 -10.69
N LEU A 227 -6.17 5.93 -10.59
CA LEU A 227 -7.34 5.23 -11.14
C LEU A 227 -7.94 6.02 -12.30
#